data_AF-A0AAV6CGY9-F1
#
_entry.id   AF-A0AAV6CGY9-F1
#
_cell.length_a   1.000
_cell.length_b   1.000
_cell.length_c   1.000
_cell.angle_alpha   90.00
_cell.angle_beta   90.00
_cell.angle_gamma   90.00
#
_symmetry.space_group_name_H-M   'P 1'
#
loop_
_entity.id
_entity.type
_entity.pdbx_description
1 polymer ?
#
loop_
_entity_poly.entity_id
_entity_poly.type
_entity_poly.pdbx_seq_one_letter_code
_entity_poly.pdbx_strand_id
1 'polypeptide(L)'
;MMADNFKKAVCTHYGCSDEQYEERLFWKALYWHAKLPARLFWGKRDSFFKEDLELLRELAPVTDNEVFRAELNRYHGRNRRRHGPWIRQAFGIRVSGRKLLKIKNDLGLFA
;
A
#
# COMPACT_ATOMS: atom_id res chain seq x y z
N MET A 1 -2.45 -23.68 -1.77
CA MET A 1 -2.42 -23.03 -0.44
C MET A 1 -3.10 -21.69 -0.57
N MET A 2 -4.32 -21.54 -0.04
CA MET A 2 -4.93 -20.22 0.12
C MET A 2 -4.13 -19.49 1.20
N ALA A 3 -3.63 -18.30 0.90
CA ALA A 3 -2.96 -17.51 1.90
C ALA A 3 -3.99 -17.01 2.94
N ASP A 4 -3.71 -17.28 4.22
CA ASP A 4 -4.66 -16.98 5.31
C ASP A 4 -4.98 -15.49 5.46
N ASN A 5 -4.09 -14.60 4.98
CA ASN A 5 -4.29 -13.15 4.99
C ASN A 5 -3.58 -12.48 3.81
N PHE A 6 -3.90 -11.20 3.60
CA PHE A 6 -3.38 -10.40 2.50
C PHE A 6 -1.83 -10.37 2.45
N LYS A 7 -1.15 -10.24 3.60
CA LYS A 7 0.32 -10.26 3.66
C LYS A 7 0.91 -11.55 3.13
N LYS A 8 0.43 -12.70 3.62
CA LYS A 8 0.89 -14.01 3.16
C LYS A 8 0.68 -14.14 1.65
N ALA A 9 -0.47 -13.71 1.13
CA ALA A 9 -0.79 -13.80 -0.29
C ALA A 9 0.18 -12.98 -1.15
N VAL A 10 0.43 -11.74 -0.74
CA VAL A 10 1.38 -10.82 -1.39
C VAL A 10 2.78 -11.43 -1.39
N CYS A 11 3.24 -11.95 -0.25
CA CYS A 11 4.61 -12.47 -0.16
C CYS A 11 4.81 -13.83 -0.82
N THR A 12 3.79 -14.69 -0.84
CA THR A 12 3.81 -15.90 -1.65
C THR A 12 3.89 -15.56 -3.14
N HIS A 13 3.13 -14.57 -3.61
CA HIS A 13 3.09 -14.22 -5.04
C HIS A 13 4.31 -13.40 -5.51
N TYR A 14 4.80 -12.47 -4.70
CA TYR A 14 5.91 -11.57 -5.08
C TYR A 14 7.28 -11.96 -4.49
N GLY A 15 7.37 -13.10 -3.81
CA GLY A 15 8.62 -13.59 -3.21
C GLY A 15 9.21 -12.56 -2.25
N CYS A 16 8.48 -12.21 -1.19
CA CYS A 16 9.02 -11.40 -0.09
C CYS A 16 9.05 -12.18 1.22
N SER A 17 9.95 -11.80 2.12
CA SER A 17 9.84 -12.16 3.53
C SER A 17 8.82 -11.25 4.23
N ASP A 18 8.48 -11.63 5.46
CA ASP A 18 7.53 -10.91 6.29
C ASP A 18 7.96 -9.47 6.60
N GLU A 19 9.27 -9.23 6.71
CA GLU A 19 9.88 -7.91 6.94
C GLU A 19 9.91 -7.06 5.66
N GLN A 20 9.90 -7.70 4.49
CA GLN A 20 9.96 -7.04 3.18
C GLN A 20 8.57 -6.69 2.64
N TYR A 21 7.50 -7.18 3.27
CA TYR A 21 6.12 -7.00 2.82
C TYR A 21 5.78 -5.54 2.52
N GLU A 22 6.00 -4.63 3.47
CA GLU A 22 5.62 -3.22 3.33
C GLU A 22 6.35 -2.56 2.15
N GLU A 23 7.68 -2.75 2.06
CA GLU A 23 8.48 -2.21 0.97
C GLU A 23 8.07 -2.81 -0.40
N ARG A 24 7.93 -4.14 -0.47
CA ARG A 24 7.58 -4.82 -1.72
C ARG A 24 6.23 -4.35 -2.22
N LEU A 25 5.23 -4.30 -1.35
CA LEU A 25 3.88 -3.89 -1.70
C LEU A 25 3.82 -2.40 -2.04
N PHE A 26 4.56 -1.55 -1.33
CA PHE A 26 4.67 -0.12 -1.62
C PHE A 26 5.07 0.12 -3.08
N TRP A 27 6.17 -0.50 -3.53
CA TRP A 27 6.67 -0.32 -4.90
C TRP A 27 5.74 -0.89 -5.98
N LYS A 28 4.98 -1.95 -5.65
CA LYS A 28 3.96 -2.53 -6.56
C LYS A 28 2.73 -1.64 -6.66
N ALA A 29 2.30 -1.04 -5.55
CA ALA A 29 1.11 -0.22 -5.47
C ALA A 29 1.33 1.25 -5.89
N LEU A 30 2.57 1.65 -6.14
CA LEU A 30 2.92 2.98 -6.65
C LEU A 30 2.76 3.08 -8.19
N TYR A 31 2.33 4.23 -8.70
CA TYR A 31 2.36 4.50 -10.15
C TYR A 31 3.79 4.65 -10.67
N TRP A 32 4.01 4.33 -11.95
CA TRP A 32 5.34 4.31 -12.55
C TRP A 32 6.05 5.68 -12.45
N HIS A 33 5.33 6.79 -12.70
CA HIS A 33 5.88 8.14 -12.62
C HIS A 33 6.26 8.55 -11.20
N ALA A 34 5.61 7.96 -10.18
CA ALA A 34 5.89 8.24 -8.78
C ALA A 34 7.07 7.42 -8.24
N LYS A 35 7.55 6.39 -8.95
CA LYS A 35 8.65 5.53 -8.46
C LYS A 35 9.96 6.27 -8.32
N LEU A 36 10.34 7.04 -9.35
CA LEU A 36 11.59 7.79 -9.33
C LEU A 36 11.64 8.81 -8.17
N PRO A 37 10.64 9.70 -8.00
CA PRO A 37 10.68 10.62 -6.86
C PRO A 37 10.52 9.89 -5.53
N ALA A 38 9.74 8.79 -5.45
CA ALA A 38 9.67 8.02 -4.22
C ALA A 38 11.03 7.45 -3.79
N ARG A 39 11.90 7.08 -4.75
CA ARG A 39 13.23 6.58 -4.45
C ARG A 39 14.12 7.65 -3.81
N LEU A 40 14.00 8.90 -4.26
CA LEU A 40 14.72 10.05 -3.68
C LEU A 40 14.33 10.29 -2.22
N PHE A 41 13.06 10.08 -1.87
CA PHE A 41 12.55 10.28 -0.51
C PHE A 41 12.60 9.00 0.36
N TRP A 42 13.05 7.87 -0.17
CA TRP A 42 13.01 6.58 0.53
C TRP A 42 13.84 6.57 1.82
N GLY A 43 14.96 7.30 1.86
CA GLY A 43 15.78 7.44 3.07
C GLY A 43 15.05 8.12 4.24
N LYS A 44 13.95 8.84 3.98
CA LYS A 44 13.08 9.46 5.01
C LYS A 44 11.68 8.84 5.02
N ARG A 45 11.56 7.57 4.63
CA ARG A 45 10.26 6.92 4.41
C ARG A 45 9.33 6.93 5.62
N ASP A 46 9.85 6.79 6.83
CA ASP A 46 9.03 6.71 8.05
C ASP A 46 8.34 8.05 8.36
N SER A 47 8.89 9.16 7.86
CA SER A 47 8.28 10.48 7.96
C SER A 47 7.47 10.81 6.71
N PHE A 48 8.06 10.60 5.52
CA PHE A 48 7.46 10.99 4.26
C PHE A 48 6.32 10.07 3.86
N PHE A 49 6.53 8.74 3.87
CA PHE A 49 5.56 7.71 3.47
C PHE A 49 4.77 7.12 4.66
N LYS A 50 4.74 7.78 5.83
CA LYS A 50 4.11 7.25 7.04
C LYS A 50 2.71 6.69 6.82
N GLU A 51 1.80 7.49 6.27
CA GLU A 51 0.40 7.11 6.03
C GLU A 51 0.26 5.96 5.03
N ASP A 52 1.17 5.90 4.04
CA ASP A 52 1.18 4.83 3.05
C ASP A 52 1.62 3.53 3.70
N LEU A 53 2.72 3.54 4.47
CA LEU A 53 3.23 2.37 5.18
C LEU A 53 2.24 1.89 6.25
N GLU A 54 1.60 2.81 6.96
CA GLU A 54 0.54 2.52 7.93
C GLU A 54 -0.65 1.81 7.28
N LEU A 55 -1.13 2.29 6.11
CA LEU A 55 -2.13 1.57 5.34
C LEU A 55 -1.66 0.15 4.98
N LEU A 56 -0.44 -0.02 4.48
CA LEU A 56 0.04 -1.35 4.08
C LEU A 56 0.07 -2.30 5.29
N ARG A 57 0.46 -1.79 6.46
CA ARG A 57 0.45 -2.51 7.73
C ARG A 57 -0.98 -2.86 8.19
N GLU A 58 -1.92 -1.93 8.11
CA GLU A 58 -3.35 -2.16 8.39
C GLU A 58 -3.94 -3.23 7.47
N LEU A 59 -3.50 -3.29 6.20
CA LEU A 59 -3.94 -4.31 5.25
C LEU A 59 -3.31 -5.69 5.47
N ALA A 60 -2.17 -5.79 6.16
CA ALA A 60 -1.42 -7.04 6.31
C ALA A 60 -2.26 -8.20 6.89
N PRO A 61 -3.00 -8.02 8.01
CA PRO A 61 -3.80 -9.09 8.61
C PRO A 61 -5.17 -9.28 7.95
N VAL A 62 -5.54 -8.48 6.94
CA VAL A 62 -6.90 -8.48 6.39
C VAL A 62 -7.20 -9.79 5.67
N THR A 63 -8.36 -10.36 6.01
CA THR A 63 -8.89 -11.61 5.46
C THR A 63 -10.26 -11.44 4.80
N ASP A 64 -10.81 -10.22 4.80
CA ASP A 64 -12.17 -9.92 4.36
C ASP A 64 -12.21 -8.71 3.40
N ASN A 65 -13.11 -8.76 2.42
CA ASN A 65 -13.22 -7.76 1.38
C ASN A 65 -13.82 -6.43 1.88
N GLU A 66 -14.76 -6.48 2.82
CA GLU A 66 -15.37 -5.29 3.40
C GLU A 66 -14.36 -4.55 4.26
N VAL A 67 -13.62 -5.28 5.11
CA VAL A 67 -12.52 -4.74 5.91
C VAL A 67 -11.45 -4.13 5.01
N PHE A 68 -11.05 -4.82 3.92
CA PHE A 68 -10.09 -4.29 2.96
C PHE A 68 -10.54 -2.95 2.37
N ARG A 69 -11.80 -2.86 1.95
CA ARG A 69 -12.38 -1.62 1.39
C ARG A 69 -12.52 -0.53 2.44
N ALA A 70 -12.89 -0.88 3.68
CA ALA A 70 -12.98 0.06 4.78
C ALA A 70 -11.62 0.73 5.06
N GLU A 71 -10.52 -0.02 5.07
CA GLU A 71 -9.18 0.54 5.26
C GLU A 71 -8.75 1.45 4.09
N LEU A 72 -9.04 1.06 2.84
CA LEU A 72 -8.79 1.95 1.69
C LEU A 72 -9.58 3.26 1.79
N ASN A 73 -10.83 3.21 2.23
CA ASN A 73 -11.68 4.39 2.41
C ASN A 73 -11.17 5.27 3.58
N ARG A 74 -10.74 4.65 4.68
CA ARG A 74 -10.10 5.36 5.81
C ARG A 74 -8.84 6.08 5.36
N TYR A 75 -7.94 5.40 4.65
CA TYR A 75 -6.74 6.01 4.09
C TYR A 75 -7.07 7.17 3.15
N HIS A 76 -8.05 7.01 2.25
CA HIS A 76 -8.48 8.09 1.37
C HIS A 76 -8.99 9.31 2.16
N GLY A 77 -9.75 9.08 3.23
CA GLY A 77 -10.21 10.11 4.16
C GLY A 77 -9.05 10.82 4.87
N ARG A 78 -8.09 10.08 5.45
CA ARG A 78 -6.89 10.62 6.10
C ARG A 78 -6.08 11.47 5.13
N ASN A 79 -5.86 10.98 3.92
CA ASN A 79 -5.05 11.64 2.91
C ASN A 79 -5.70 12.91 2.33
N ARG A 80 -7.03 13.00 2.32
CA ARG A 80 -7.76 14.23 1.92
C ARG A 80 -7.75 15.32 2.98
N ARG A 81 -7.74 14.95 4.26
CA ARG A 81 -7.82 15.90 5.39
C ARG A 81 -6.46 16.44 5.84
N ARG A 82 -5.35 15.80 5.45
CA ARG A 82 -4.02 16.17 5.90
C ARG A 82 -3.41 17.30 5.07
N HIS A 83 -2.94 18.35 5.74
CA HIS A 83 -1.92 19.27 5.24
C HIS A 83 -0.55 18.57 5.28
N GLY A 84 -0.32 17.61 4.38
CA GLY A 84 0.99 16.97 4.20
C GLY A 84 1.98 17.89 3.48
N PRO A 85 3.26 17.49 3.33
CA PRO A 85 4.22 18.25 2.53
C PRO A 85 3.64 18.51 1.15
N TRP A 86 3.58 19.77 0.73
CA TRP A 86 2.93 20.21 -0.52
C TRP A 86 3.39 19.40 -1.75
N ILE A 87 4.65 18.96 -1.75
CA ILE A 87 5.27 18.06 -2.73
C ILE A 87 4.52 16.71 -2.90
N ARG A 88 3.97 16.12 -1.83
CA ARG A 88 3.25 14.83 -1.93
C ARG A 88 1.93 14.98 -2.67
N GLN A 89 1.23 16.08 -2.43
CA GLN A 89 -0.02 16.41 -3.10
C GLN A 89 0.24 16.85 -4.55
N ALA A 90 1.27 17.68 -4.78
CA ALA A 90 1.62 18.19 -6.09
C ALA A 90 2.11 17.09 -7.06
N PHE A 91 2.94 16.15 -6.59
CA PHE A 91 3.55 15.11 -7.44
C PHE A 91 2.85 13.74 -7.37
N GLY A 92 1.78 13.61 -6.58
CA GLY A 92 1.00 12.37 -6.51
C GLY A 92 1.80 11.15 -6.03
N ILE A 93 2.85 11.37 -5.22
CA ILE A 93 3.77 10.32 -4.76
C ILE A 93 3.15 9.56 -3.57
N ARG A 94 2.17 8.71 -3.88
CA ARG A 94 1.41 7.93 -2.90
C ARG A 94 1.01 6.56 -3.41
N VAL A 95 0.76 5.64 -2.49
CA VAL A 95 0.18 4.33 -2.80
C VAL A 95 -1.19 4.51 -3.43
N SER A 96 -1.46 3.77 -4.50
CA SER A 96 -2.74 3.81 -5.21
C SER A 96 -3.68 2.74 -4.68
N GLY A 97 -4.81 3.16 -4.07
CA GLY A 97 -5.89 2.25 -3.68
C GLY A 97 -6.43 1.44 -4.86
N ARG A 98 -6.47 2.01 -6.07
CA ARG A 98 -6.85 1.28 -7.30
C ARG A 98 -5.86 0.16 -7.62
N LYS A 99 -4.56 0.39 -7.44
CA LYS A 99 -3.54 -0.65 -7.64
C LYS A 99 -3.59 -1.70 -6.54
N LEU A 100 -3.87 -1.33 -5.29
CA LEU A 100 -4.09 -2.29 -4.21
C LEU A 100 -5.30 -3.19 -4.47
N LEU A 101 -6.42 -2.63 -4.96
CA LEU A 101 -7.58 -3.42 -5.38
C LEU A 101 -7.23 -4.36 -6.54
N LYS A 102 -6.47 -3.87 -7.52
CA LYS A 102 -6.00 -4.70 -8.63
C LYS A 102 -5.17 -5.87 -8.11
N ILE A 103 -4.17 -5.62 -7.25
CA ILE A 103 -3.33 -6.66 -6.64
C ILE A 103 -4.20 -7.67 -5.88
N LYS A 104 -5.13 -7.21 -5.03
CA LYS A 104 -6.07 -8.08 -4.31
C LYS A 104 -6.86 -9.00 -5.25
N ASN A 105 -7.37 -8.46 -6.36
CA ASN A 105 -8.12 -9.22 -7.36
C ASN A 105 -7.22 -10.18 -8.15
N ASP A 106 -6.03 -9.76 -8.55
CA ASP A 106 -5.04 -10.59 -9.26
C ASP A 106 -4.59 -11.78 -8.38
N LEU A 107 -4.60 -11.62 -7.06
CA LEU A 107 -4.31 -12.67 -6.08
C LEU A 107 -5.51 -13.59 -5.79
N GLY A 108 -6.69 -13.32 -6.35
CA GLY A 108 -7.90 -14.11 -6.10
C GLY A 108 -8.40 -14.05 -4.65
N LEU A 109 -8.10 -12.97 -3.93
CA LEU A 109 -8.44 -12.85 -2.52
C LEU A 109 -9.86 -12.30 -2.32
N PHE A 110 -10.57 -12.93 -1.39
CA PHE A 110 -11.90 -12.52 -0.92
C PHE A 110 -12.95 -12.56 -2.05
N ALA A 111 -12.91 -13.64 -2.83
CA ALA A 111 -13.95 -14.00 -3.79
C ALA A 111 -15.20 -14.53 -3.06
#